data_AF-A0A0A2A342-F1
#
_entry.id   AF-A0A0A2A342-F1
#
_cell.length_a   1.000
_cell.length_b   1.000
_cell.length_c   1.000
_cell.angle_alpha   90.00
_cell.angle_beta   90.00
_cell.angle_gamma   90.00
#
_symmetry.space_group_name_H-M   'P 1'
#
loop_
_entity.id
_entity.type
_entity.pdbx_description
1 polymer ?
#
loop_
_entity_poly.entity_id
_entity_poly.type
_entity_poly.pdbx_seq_one_letter_code
_entity_poly.pdbx_strand_id
1 'polypeptide(L)' 'MNTCNSANSKSLGKLLKTYDLTPKNKQKVIISAQRKTATWVGLHRLARKLEFIQSFKDQKN' A
#
# COMPACT_ATOMS: atom_id res chain seq x y z
N MET A 1 -25.40 -0.65 11.08
CA MET A 1 -24.12 0.11 11.11
C MET A 1 -23.19 -0.56 10.11
N ASN A 2 -23.11 0.00 8.91
CA ASN A 2 -22.53 -0.68 7.75
C ASN A 2 -21.04 -0.35 7.75
N THR A 3 -20.22 -1.26 8.27
CA THR A 3 -18.76 -1.16 8.33
C THR A 3 -18.18 -1.15 6.91
N CYS A 4 -18.32 -0.02 6.22
CA CYS A 4 -17.39 0.34 5.17
C CYS A 4 -16.03 0.50 5.85
N ASN A 5 -15.18 -0.50 5.64
CA ASN A 5 -13.76 -0.54 5.96
C ASN A 5 -13.04 0.65 5.30
N SER A 6 -13.29 1.88 5.77
CA SER A 6 -12.36 2.96 5.56
C SER A 6 -11.13 2.58 6.38
N ALA A 7 -10.12 1.98 5.74
CA ALA A 7 -8.77 2.33 6.14
C ALA A 7 -8.77 3.86 6.22
N ASN A 8 -8.76 4.39 7.43
CA ASN A 8 -8.89 5.81 7.73
C ASN A 8 -8.04 6.55 6.68
N SER A 9 -8.63 7.40 5.83
CA SER A 9 -7.91 7.95 4.66
C SER A 9 -6.58 8.60 5.06
N LYS A 10 -6.53 9.13 6.29
CA LYS A 10 -5.31 9.58 6.99
C LYS A 10 -4.26 8.49 7.22
N SER A 11 -4.65 7.31 7.71
CA SER A 11 -3.74 6.19 7.92
C SER A 11 -3.20 5.68 6.59
N LEU A 12 -4.05 5.51 5.57
CA LEU A 12 -3.61 5.10 4.23
C LEU A 12 -2.62 6.13 3.63
N GLY A 13 -2.89 7.43 3.79
CA GLY A 13 -1.96 8.48 3.41
C GLY A 13 -0.61 8.39 4.14
N LYS A 14 -0.62 8.09 5.45
CA LYS A 14 0.61 7.88 6.23
C LYS A 14 1.38 6.65 5.76
N LEU A 15 0.69 5.55 5.46
CA LEU A 15 1.28 4.32 4.90
C LEU A 15 2.00 4.61 3.59
N LEU A 16 1.33 5.28 2.65
CA LEU A 16 1.88 5.60 1.33
C LEU A 16 3.05 6.60 1.38
N LYS A 17 3.18 7.36 2.47
CA LYS A 17 4.34 8.23 2.75
C LYS A 17 5.48 7.51 3.47
N THR A 18 5.18 6.41 4.17
CA THR A 18 6.19 5.63 4.92
C THR A 18 7.07 4.81 3.99
N TYR A 19 6.50 4.34 2.88
CA TYR A 19 7.20 3.51 1.89
C TYR A 19 7.48 4.32 0.63
N ASP A 20 8.70 4.21 0.10
CA ASP A 20 9.09 4.92 -1.12
C ASP A 20 8.59 4.19 -2.38
N LEU A 21 7.28 4.29 -2.60
CA LEU A 21 6.60 3.63 -3.68
C LEU A 21 6.46 4.54 -4.91
N THR A 22 6.78 3.99 -6.08
CA THR A 22 6.40 4.58 -7.38
C THR A 22 4.89 4.80 -7.47
N PRO A 23 4.41 5.77 -8.27
CA PRO A 23 2.99 6.02 -8.47
C PRO A 23 2.17 4.77 -8.82
N LYS A 24 2.75 3.88 -9.65
CA LYS A 24 2.15 2.60 -10.04
C LYS A 24 1.97 1.65 -8.84
N ASN A 25 2.93 1.59 -7.93
CA ASN A 25 2.86 0.75 -6.74
C ASN A 25 1.93 1.34 -5.67
N LYS A 26 1.88 2.68 -5.54
CA LYS A 26 0.90 3.38 -4.68
C LYS A 26 -0.54 3.04 -5.08
N GLN A 27 -0.84 3.04 -6.37
CA GLN A 27 -2.16 2.67 -6.89
C GLN A 27 -2.58 1.24 -6.49
N LYS A 28 -1.65 0.27 -6.55
CA LYS A 28 -1.93 -1.12 -6.14
C LYS A 28 -2.28 -1.25 -4.66
N VAL A 29 -1.62 -0.49 -3.81
CA VAL A 29 -1.90 -0.46 -2.36
C VAL A 29 -3.28 0.18 -2.11
N ILE A 30 -3.62 1.27 -2.83
CA ILE A 30 -4.93 1.93 -2.73
C ILE A 30 -6.06 0.99 -3.16
N ILE A 31 -5.94 0.34 -4.32
CA ILE A 31 -6.94 -0.64 -4.81
C ILE A 31 -7.10 -1.78 -3.81
N SER A 32 -6.00 -2.24 -3.21
CA SER A 32 -6.04 -3.29 -2.20
C SER A 32 -6.75 -2.79 -0.94
N ALA A 33 -6.47 -1.58 -0.47
CA ALA A 33 -7.11 -0.98 0.70
C ALA A 33 -8.63 -0.76 0.51
N GLN A 34 -9.08 -0.57 -0.72
CA GLN A 34 -10.50 -0.46 -1.07
C GLN A 34 -11.23 -1.83 -1.03
N ARG A 35 -10.50 -2.95 -1.07
CA ARG A 35 -11.11 -4.28 -0.96
C ARG A 35 -11.48 -4.57 0.49
N LYS A 36 -12.71 -5.05 0.71
CA LYS A 36 -13.24 -5.38 2.05
C LYS A 36 -12.39 -6.39 2.83
N THR A 37 -11.58 -7.19 2.15
CA THR A 37 -10.72 -8.23 2.74
C THR A 37 -9.33 -7.74 3.16
N ALA A 38 -8.98 -6.49 2.87
CA ALA A 38 -7.65 -5.98 3.19
C ALA A 38 -7.52 -5.65 4.67
N THR A 39 -6.60 -6.34 5.33
CA THR A 39 -6.18 -6.01 6.70
C THR A 39 -5.05 -4.99 6.68
N TRP A 40 -4.94 -4.20 7.75
CA TRP A 40 -3.86 -3.20 7.88
C TRP A 40 -2.46 -3.80 7.77
N VAL A 41 -2.27 -4.97 8.42
CA VAL A 41 -1.02 -5.75 8.33
C VAL A 41 -0.76 -6.22 6.90
N GLY A 42 -1.80 -6.62 6.17
CA GLY A 42 -1.71 -7.00 4.77
C GLY A 42 -1.26 -5.84 3.86
N LEU A 43 -1.75 -4.63 4.12
CA LEU A 43 -1.34 -3.43 3.38
C LEU A 43 0.11 -3.05 3.64
N HIS A 44 0.59 -3.12 4.89
CA HIS A 44 2.00 -2.92 5.22
C HIS A 44 2.93 -3.95 4.56
N ARG A 45 2.54 -5.24 4.59
CA ARG A 45 3.28 -6.30 3.90
C ARG A 45 3.34 -6.07 2.40
N LEU A 46 2.21 -5.67 1.79
CA LEU A 46 2.13 -5.36 0.37
C LEU A 46 3.03 -4.18 0.00
N ALA A 47 2.95 -3.08 0.75
CA ALA A 47 3.76 -1.89 0.53
C ALA A 47 5.26 -2.19 0.62
N ARG A 48 5.72 -2.86 1.69
CA ARG A 48 7.12 -3.27 1.84
C ARG A 48 7.60 -4.18 0.69
N LYS A 49 6.76 -5.13 0.27
CA LYS A 49 7.09 -6.02 -0.85
C LYS A 49 7.29 -5.23 -2.16
N LEU A 50 6.42 -4.25 -2.41
CA LEU A 50 6.50 -3.42 -3.61
C LEU A 50 7.73 -2.50 -3.59
N GLU A 51 8.05 -1.92 -2.45
CA GLU A 51 9.27 -1.12 -2.24
C GLU A 51 10.53 -1.97 -2.48
N PHE A 52 10.58 -3.18 -1.91
CA PHE A 52 11.68 -4.11 -2.13
C PHE A 52 11.86 -4.46 -3.62
N ILE A 53 10.77 -4.84 -4.30
CA ILE A 53 10.82 -5.17 -5.73
C ILE A 53 11.28 -3.97 -6.57
N GLN A 54 10.84 -2.77 -6.21
CA GLN A 54 11.25 -1.53 -6.88
C GLN A 54 12.76 -1.30 -6.71
N SER A 55 13.27 -1.36 -5.47
CA SER A 55 14.70 -1.20 -5.18
C SER A 55 15.56 -2.23 -5.94
N PHE A 56 15.11 -3.49 -6.04
CA PHE A 56 15.80 -4.52 -6.83
C PHE A 56 15.80 -4.23 -8.33
N LYS A 57 14.75 -3.57 -8.84
CA LYS A 57 14.64 -3.23 -10.25
C LYS A 57 15.49 -2.00 -10.59
N ASP A 58 15.56 -1.05 -9.67
CA ASP A 58 16.42 0.13 -9.79
C ASP A 58 17.92 -0.23 -9.70
N GLN A 59 18.29 -1.30 -8.98
CA GLN A 59 19.67 -1.81 -8.96
C GLN A 59 20.11 -2.56 -10.23
N LYS A 60 19.18 -2.96 -11.10
CA LYS A 60 19.47 -3.69 -12.35
C LYS A 60 19.52 -2.81 -13.59
N ASN A 61 19.35 -1.50 -13.42
CA ASN A 61 19.36 -0.50 -14.49
C ASN A 61 20.56 0.43 -14.31
#